data_AF-A0A2P8WC91-F1
#
_entry.id   AF-A0A2P8WC91-F1
#
_cell.length_a   1.000
_cell.length_b   1.000
_cell.length_c   1.000
_cell.angle_alpha   90.00
_cell.angle_beta   90.00
_cell.angle_gamma   90.00
#
_symmetry.space_group_name_H-M   'P 1'
#
loop_
_entity.id
_entity.type
_entity.pdbx_description
1 polymer ?
#
loop_
_entity_poly.entity_id
_entity_poly.type
_entity_poly.pdbx_seq_one_letter_code
_entity_poly.pdbx_strand_id
1 'polypeptide(L)'
;MAHQLYCILQEELTNIQKHAQARQVHLRGYATSTDIWLELQDDGVGFEGDEPLSGFGLRGMQKRTQLLKGQLKVQSQRGQGTFIQLWIPR
;
A
#
# COMPACT_ATOMS: atom_id res chain seq x y z
N MET A 1 -10.28 -0.16 13.40
CA MET A 1 -9.13 -0.75 12.67
C MET A 1 -9.54 -1.32 11.31
N ALA A 2 -10.45 -2.30 11.24
CA ALA A 2 -10.83 -2.98 9.99
C ALA A 2 -11.22 -2.04 8.83
N HIS A 3 -12.01 -1.00 9.10
CA HIS A 3 -12.38 -0.02 8.07
C HIS A 3 -11.17 0.73 7.48
N GLN A 4 -10.19 1.10 8.32
CA GLN A 4 -9.01 1.81 7.84
C GLN A 4 -8.10 0.89 7.02
N LEU A 5 -7.97 -0.38 7.40
CA LEU A 5 -7.30 -1.41 6.58
C LEU A 5 -7.97 -1.56 5.22
N TYR A 6 -9.30 -1.64 5.19
CA TYR A 6 -10.09 -1.69 3.96
C TYR A 6 -9.81 -0.46 3.07
N CYS A 7 -9.83 0.75 3.62
CA CYS A 7 -9.55 1.96 2.85
C CYS A 7 -8.14 1.99 2.28
N ILE A 8 -7.14 1.50 3.02
CA ILE A 8 -5.75 1.42 2.54
C ILE A 8 -5.66 0.44 1.36
N LEU A 9 -6.22 -0.76 1.51
CA LEU A 9 -6.24 -1.75 0.42
C LEU A 9 -7.03 -1.26 -0.80
N GLN A 10 -8.17 -0.60 -0.57
CA GLN A 10 -9.00 -0.06 -1.64
C GLN A 10 -8.27 1.01 -2.43
N GLU A 11 -7.58 1.93 -1.76
CA GLU A 11 -6.81 2.98 -2.41
C GLU A 11 -5.71 2.36 -3.28
N GLU A 12 -4.99 1.36 -2.77
CA GLU A 12 -3.90 0.77 -3.53
C GLU A 12 -4.39 -0.06 -4.73
N LEU A 13 -5.46 -0.84 -4.57
CA LEU A 13 -6.08 -1.52 -5.70
C LEU A 13 -6.61 -0.55 -6.75
N THR A 14 -7.09 0.63 -6.32
CA THR A 14 -7.50 1.71 -7.22
C THR A 14 -6.31 2.29 -7.97
N ASN A 15 -5.17 2.49 -7.28
CA ASN A 15 -3.93 2.95 -7.92
C ASN A 15 -3.47 1.97 -8.99
N ILE A 16 -3.47 0.67 -8.67
CA ILE A 16 -3.10 -0.38 -9.62
C ILE A 16 -4.02 -0.35 -10.84
N GLN A 17 -5.34 -0.34 -10.62
CA GLN A 17 -6.32 -0.34 -11.70
C GLN A 17 -6.16 0.87 -12.64
N LYS A 18 -5.88 2.05 -12.09
CA LYS A 18 -5.81 3.30 -12.86
C LYS A 18 -4.45 3.56 -13.50
N HIS A 19 -3.36 3.10 -12.87
CA HIS A 19 -2.02 3.59 -13.18
C HIS A 19 -1.01 2.50 -13.49
N ALA A 20 -1.12 1.32 -12.88
CA ALA A 20 -0.03 0.35 -12.91
C ALA A 20 0.07 -0.41 -14.25
N GLN A 21 -1.01 -0.57 -15.01
CA GLN A 21 -1.03 -1.49 -16.17
C GLN A 21 -0.52 -2.90 -15.80
N ALA A 22 -0.68 -3.28 -14.53
CA ALA A 22 -0.23 -4.56 -13.99
C ALA A 22 -1.05 -5.72 -14.56
N ARG A 23 -0.41 -6.88 -14.71
CA ARG A 23 -1.06 -8.13 -15.08
C ARG A 23 -1.35 -9.00 -13.86
N GLN A 24 -0.53 -8.85 -12.82
CA GLN A 24 -0.61 -9.64 -11.60
C GLN A 24 -0.48 -8.74 -10.39
N VAL A 25 -1.24 -9.11 -9.35
CA VAL A 25 -1.17 -8.48 -8.04
C VAL A 25 -1.09 -9.60 -7.00
N HIS A 26 -0.14 -9.48 -6.08
CA HIS A 26 0.04 -10.35 -4.95
C HIS A 26 -0.35 -9.62 -3.68
N LEU A 27 -1.36 -10.15 -2.97
CA LEU A 27 -1.73 -9.71 -1.64
C LEU A 27 -1.35 -10.80 -0.63
N ARG A 28 -0.59 -10.43 0.39
CA ARG A 28 -0.25 -11.29 1.52
C ARG A 28 -0.63 -10.58 2.82
N GLY A 29 -1.11 -11.35 3.77
CA GLY A 29 -1.46 -10.83 5.08
C GLY A 29 -1.20 -11.87 6.14
N TYR A 30 -0.67 -11.42 7.27
CA TYR A 30 -0.54 -12.25 8.46
C TYR A 30 -0.83 -11.41 9.70
N ALA A 31 -1.35 -12.06 10.73
CA ALA A 31 -1.67 -11.42 11.99
C ALA A 31 -1.15 -12.29 13.12
N THR A 32 -0.57 -11.66 14.12
CA THR A 32 -0.13 -12.28 15.37
C THR A 32 -1.06 -11.87 16.50
N SER A 33 -0.72 -12.21 17.74
CA SER A 33 -1.37 -11.67 18.93
C SER A 33 -1.10 -10.17 19.12
N THR A 34 -0.02 -9.64 18.56
CA THR A 34 0.50 -8.28 18.82
C THR A 34 0.42 -7.34 17.64
N ASP A 35 0.27 -7.85 16.42
CA ASP A 35 0.39 -7.04 15.21
C ASP A 35 -0.31 -7.65 14.00
N ILE A 36 -0.52 -6.80 12.99
CA ILE A 36 -1.05 -7.14 11.67
C ILE A 36 -0.07 -6.63 10.62
N TRP A 37 0.21 -7.48 9.65
CA TRP A 37 1.00 -7.16 8.48
C TRP A 37 0.19 -7.40 7.21
N LEU A 38 0.26 -6.46 6.29
CA LEU A 38 -0.26 -6.60 4.93
C LEU A 38 0.81 -6.18 3.94
N GLU A 39 0.96 -6.97 2.89
CA GLU A 39 1.87 -6.72 1.78
C GLU A 39 1.08 -6.79 0.48
N LEU A 40 1.22 -5.76 -0.35
CA LEU A 40 0.67 -5.74 -1.70
C LEU A 40 1.81 -5.50 -2.69
N GLN A 41 1.86 -6.29 -3.76
CA GLN A 41 2.83 -6.12 -4.83
C GLN A 41 2.13 -6.25 -6.18
N ASP A 42 2.39 -5.34 -7.12
CA ASP A 42 2.00 -5.47 -8.51
C ASP A 42 3.23 -5.56 -9.43
N ASP A 43 3.03 -6.08 -10.65
CA ASP A 43 4.05 -6.18 -11.70
C ASP A 43 3.93 -5.08 -12.77
N GLY A 44 3.32 -3.95 -12.40
CA GLY A 44 3.03 -2.85 -13.30
C GLY A 44 4.22 -1.97 -13.66
N VAL A 45 3.90 -0.81 -14.25
CA VAL A 45 4.89 0.15 -14.74
C VAL A 45 5.69 0.83 -13.64
N GLY A 46 5.22 0.77 -12.38
CA GLY A 46 5.84 1.45 -11.24
C GLY A 46 6.01 2.96 -11.43
N PHE A 47 6.72 3.60 -10.51
CA PHE A 47 7.02 5.04 -10.54
C PHE A 47 8.38 5.33 -9.89
N GLU A 48 8.91 6.54 -10.12
CA GLU A 48 10.20 6.99 -9.56
C GLU A 48 10.02 8.25 -8.70
N GLY A 49 10.85 8.39 -7.66
CA GLY A 49 10.90 9.56 -6.79
C GLY A 49 9.69 9.75 -5.87
N ASP A 50 9.60 10.93 -5.25
CA ASP A 50 8.47 11.34 -4.39
C ASP A 50 7.21 11.71 -5.20
N GLU A 51 7.20 11.52 -6.53
CA GLU A 51 6.10 11.91 -7.42
C GLU A 51 4.72 11.49 -6.90
N PRO A 52 4.52 10.30 -6.30
CA PRO A 52 3.20 9.92 -5.79
C PRO A 52 3.06 10.06 -4.27
N LEU A 53 4.13 10.36 -3.51
CA LEU A 53 4.00 10.94 -2.15
C LEU A 53 3.37 12.36 -2.19
N SER A 54 3.28 12.97 -3.37
CA SER A 54 2.48 14.18 -3.61
C SER A 54 0.99 13.91 -3.86
N GLY A 55 0.63 12.69 -4.26
CA GLY A 55 -0.74 12.28 -4.55
C GLY A 55 -1.61 12.12 -3.30
N PHE A 56 -2.90 12.46 -3.42
CA PHE A 56 -3.85 12.37 -2.30
C PHE A 56 -4.02 10.94 -1.76
N GLY A 57 -3.86 9.92 -2.60
CA GLY A 57 -4.03 8.52 -2.23
C GLY A 57 -3.01 8.02 -1.22
N LEU A 58 -1.71 8.06 -1.57
CA LEU A 58 -0.62 7.63 -0.69
C LEU A 58 -0.53 8.46 0.59
N ARG A 59 -0.74 9.77 0.52
CA ARG A 59 -0.87 10.63 1.72
C ARG A 59 -2.02 10.19 2.61
N GLY A 60 -3.15 9.83 2.00
CA GLY A 60 -4.31 9.28 2.69
C GLY A 60 -3.97 7.96 3.39
N MET A 61 -3.31 7.04 2.71
CA MET A 61 -2.87 5.76 3.29
C MET A 61 -1.89 5.96 4.45
N GLN A 62 -0.92 6.88 4.30
CA GLN A 62 0.05 7.19 5.34
C GLN A 62 -0.60 7.80 6.59
N LYS A 63 -1.51 8.77 6.42
CA LYS A 63 -2.27 9.36 7.54
C LYS A 63 -3.11 8.31 8.26
N ARG A 64 -3.82 7.44 7.52
CA ARG A 64 -4.64 6.37 8.11
C ARG A 64 -3.78 5.37 8.88
N THR A 65 -2.61 5.03 8.35
CA THR A 65 -1.65 4.16 9.03
C THR A 65 -1.14 4.79 10.33
N GLN A 66 -0.81 6.09 10.32
CA GLN A 66 -0.41 6.83 11.51
C GLN A 66 -1.53 6.89 12.57
N LEU A 67 -2.79 7.07 12.16
CA LEU A 67 -3.95 7.02 13.09
C LEU A 67 -4.05 5.68 13.82
N LEU A 68 -3.56 4.61 13.20
CA LEU A 68 -3.52 3.27 13.77
C LEU A 68 -2.20 2.98 14.50
N LYS A 69 -1.33 3.98 14.68
CA LYS A 69 0.02 3.84 15.25
C LYS A 69 0.89 2.82 14.50
N GLY A 70 0.58 2.61 13.22
CA GLY A 70 1.30 1.69 12.34
C GLY A 70 2.39 2.36 11.52
N GLN A 71 2.97 1.59 10.61
CA GLN A 71 3.96 2.03 9.64
C GLN A 71 3.57 1.58 8.24
N LEU A 72 3.73 2.47 7.27
CA LEU A 72 3.51 2.21 5.85
C LEU A 72 4.84 2.40 5.13
N LYS A 73 5.30 1.37 4.43
CA LYS A 73 6.44 1.40 3.54
C LYS A 73 5.95 1.24 2.11
N VAL A 74 6.44 2.08 1.22
CA VAL A 74 6.11 2.06 -0.20
C VAL A 74 7.42 2.05 -0.97
N GLN A 75 7.56 1.09 -1.89
CA GLN A 75 8.71 0.95 -2.76
C GLN A 75 8.18 0.78 -4.17
N SER A 76 8.65 1.59 -5.11
CA SER A 76 8.28 1.47 -6.51
C SER A 76 9.49 1.84 -7.34
N GLN A 77 9.58 1.22 -8.52
CA GLN A 77 10.58 1.57 -9.50
C GLN A 77 9.97 1.40 -10.89
N ARG A 78 10.29 2.33 -11.80
CA ARG A 78 9.84 2.24 -13.19
C ARG A 78 10.22 0.89 -13.80
N GLY A 79 9.21 0.21 -14.35
CA GLY A 79 9.31 -1.11 -14.97
C GLY A 79 9.37 -2.29 -13.99
N GLN A 80 9.28 -2.07 -12.67
CA GLN A 80 9.34 -3.14 -11.66
C GLN A 80 8.09 -3.23 -10.77
N GLY A 81 7.05 -2.45 -11.07
CA GLY A 81 5.81 -2.39 -10.29
C GLY A 81 5.94 -1.63 -8.98
N THR A 82 4.95 -1.81 -8.12
CA THR A 82 4.89 -1.19 -6.80
C THR A 82 4.75 -2.25 -5.71
N PHE A 83 5.40 -2.00 -4.58
CA PHE A 83 5.30 -2.79 -3.36
C PHE A 83 4.91 -1.89 -2.20
N ILE A 84 3.86 -2.28 -1.49
CA ILE A 84 3.41 -1.66 -0.25
C ILE A 84 3.45 -2.67 0.88
N GLN A 85 4.01 -2.26 2.01
CA GLN A 85 3.98 -3.00 3.25
C GLN A 85 3.38 -2.14 4.36
N LEU A 86 2.37 -2.67 5.01
CA LEU A 86 1.66 -2.06 6.13
C LEU A 86 1.87 -2.91 7.37
N TRP A 87 2.31 -2.29 8.45
CA TRP A 87 2.37 -2.86 9.78
C TRP A 87 1.50 -2.06 10.74
N ILE A 88 0.74 -2.75 11.59
CA ILE A 88 -0.11 -2.10 12.60
C ILE A 88 -0.08 -2.90 13.91
N PRO A 89 0.11 -2.25 15.08
CA PRO A 89 -0.06 -2.91 16.37
C PRO A 89 -1.54 -3.28 16.63
N ARG A 90 -1.77 -4.44 17.26
CA ARG A 90 -3.11 -4.90 17.67
C ARG A 90 -3.60 -4.28 18.97
#